data_AF-A0A7R9P6R0-F1
#
_entry.id   AF-A0A7R9P6R0-F1
#
_cell.length_a   1.000
_cell.length_b   1.000
_cell.length_c   1.000
_cell.angle_alpha   90.00
_cell.angle_beta   90.00
_cell.angle_gamma   90.00
#
_symmetry.space_group_name_H-M   'P 1'
#
loop_
_entity.id
_entity.type
_entity.pdbx_description
1 polymer ?
#
loop_
_entity_poly.entity_id
_entity_poly.type
_entity_poly.pdbx_seq_one_letter_code
_entity_poly.pdbx_strand_id
1 'polypeptide(L)'
;MVVSEDQLEGLVKMADPTSSIQPSHVDVLKQLLEWPAEIVYPVLDIARLAVRNQEVNTAICSGQIGDQLVGYLRRFLLPTSPTANQMLSLRLVCNMFAHQDGVNLVLKHRDYLLSTLVDLVPPCHKNVQIAAATLILNLAVAFSRTPNPLGQIQTVSTASTVLPRLTDPEAQFRTLVALGTLLWDMDQPDSRAKLVQCVKNTPALPTLLEQWACSSSIEQQHAKVANCSAQVVALLDM
;
A
#
# COMPACT_ATOMS: atom_id res chain seq x y z
N MET A 1 -22.49 5.92 21.43
CA MET A 1 -22.96 4.54 21.19
C MET A 1 -22.50 3.68 22.35
N VAL A 2 -23.38 2.86 22.91
CA VAL A 2 -23.00 1.81 23.86
C VAL A 2 -22.80 0.54 23.04
N VAL A 3 -21.56 0.04 22.97
CA VAL A 3 -21.26 -1.26 22.34
C VAL A 3 -21.36 -2.32 23.43
N SER A 4 -22.13 -3.39 23.21
CA SER A 4 -22.24 -4.47 24.19
C SER A 4 -20.94 -5.29 24.24
N GLU A 5 -20.73 -6.00 25.35
CA GLU A 5 -19.58 -6.90 25.50
C GLU A 5 -19.56 -7.98 24.42
N ASP A 6 -20.72 -8.57 24.12
CA ASP A 6 -20.88 -9.54 23.03
C ASP A 6 -20.45 -8.98 21.66
N GLN A 7 -20.79 -7.72 21.38
CA GLN A 7 -20.38 -7.06 20.15
C GLN A 7 -18.87 -6.83 20.11
N LEU A 8 -18.25 -6.47 21.23
CA LEU A 8 -16.79 -6.31 21.32
C LEU A 8 -16.07 -7.64 21.13
N GLU A 9 -16.55 -8.73 21.74
CA GLU A 9 -16.00 -10.07 21.49
C GLU A 9 -16.14 -10.46 20.01
N GLY A 10 -17.29 -10.16 19.41
CA GLY A 10 -17.55 -10.36 17.99
C GLY A 10 -16.52 -9.66 17.11
N LEU A 11 -16.18 -8.41 17.40
CA LEU A 11 -15.15 -7.65 16.68
C LEU A 11 -13.77 -8.30 16.78
N VAL A 12 -13.38 -8.77 17.97
CA VAL A 12 -12.09 -9.43 18.18
C VAL A 12 -12.05 -10.74 17.39
N LYS A 13 -13.13 -11.52 17.37
CA LYS A 13 -13.24 -12.76 16.57
C LYS A 13 -13.07 -12.49 15.08
N MET A 14 -13.57 -11.37 14.56
CA MET A 14 -13.39 -10.99 13.15
C MET A 14 -11.93 -10.76 12.76
N ALA A 15 -11.01 -10.56 13.72
CA ALA A 15 -9.58 -10.45 13.41
C ALA A 15 -8.98 -11.77 12.88
N ASP A 16 -9.63 -12.91 13.13
CA ASP A 16 -9.31 -14.18 12.49
C ASP A 16 -10.02 -14.25 11.12
N PRO A 17 -9.27 -14.32 10.01
CA PRO A 17 -9.88 -14.36 8.68
C PRO A 17 -10.74 -15.60 8.42
N THR A 18 -10.65 -16.64 9.25
CA THR A 18 -11.41 -17.89 9.12
C THR A 18 -12.69 -17.93 9.96
N SER A 19 -12.89 -16.94 10.83
CA SER A 19 -14.08 -16.89 11.70
C SER A 19 -15.36 -16.61 10.93
N SER A 20 -16.47 -17.14 11.44
CA SER A 20 -17.80 -16.81 10.93
C SER A 20 -18.16 -15.37 11.26
N ILE A 21 -18.71 -14.65 10.29
CA ILE A 21 -19.01 -13.23 10.42
C ILE A 21 -20.51 -13.05 10.66
N GLN A 22 -20.85 -12.33 11.72
CA GLN A 22 -22.23 -11.88 11.93
C GLN A 22 -22.38 -10.47 11.35
N PRO A 23 -23.44 -10.19 10.57
CA PRO A 23 -23.66 -8.85 9.99
C PRO A 23 -23.62 -7.72 11.02
N SER A 24 -24.16 -7.98 12.22
CA SER A 24 -24.15 -7.03 13.33
C SER A 24 -22.74 -6.62 13.77
N HIS A 25 -21.75 -7.52 13.74
CA HIS A 25 -20.36 -7.19 14.10
C HIS A 25 -19.72 -6.28 13.05
N VAL A 26 -20.05 -6.48 11.77
CA VAL A 26 -19.57 -5.63 10.69
C VAL A 26 -20.17 -4.23 10.79
N ASP A 27 -21.44 -4.10 11.17
CA ASP A 27 -22.07 -2.80 11.36
C ASP A 27 -21.48 -2.03 12.54
N VAL A 28 -21.11 -2.73 13.62
CA VAL A 28 -20.36 -2.12 14.73
C VAL A 28 -18.98 -1.67 14.24
N LEU A 29 -18.25 -2.49 13.47
CA LEU A 29 -16.94 -2.11 12.94
C LEU A 29 -17.01 -0.83 12.09
N LYS A 30 -18.00 -0.73 11.20
CA LYS A 30 -18.23 0.46 10.36
C LYS A 30 -18.42 1.71 11.23
N GLN A 31 -19.25 1.63 12.26
CA GLN A 31 -19.50 2.76 13.17
C GLN A 31 -18.26 3.13 13.99
N LEU A 32 -17.48 2.15 14.45
CA LEU A 32 -16.26 2.42 15.21
C LEU A 32 -15.16 3.08 14.37
N LEU A 33 -15.12 2.84 13.06
CA LEU A 33 -14.17 3.50 12.15
C LEU A 33 -14.44 5.01 11.98
N GLU A 34 -15.61 5.48 12.44
CA GLU A 34 -15.96 6.90 12.46
C GLU A 34 -15.32 7.65 13.63
N TRP A 35 -14.79 6.93 14.63
CA TRP A 35 -14.25 7.49 15.86
C TRP A 35 -13.18 8.57 15.63
N PRO A 36 -13.03 9.49 16.61
CA PRO A 36 -11.98 10.51 16.58
C PRO A 36 -10.58 9.90 16.44
N ALA A 37 -9.68 10.61 15.77
CA ALA A 37 -8.33 10.13 15.45
C ALA A 37 -7.52 9.79 16.71
N GLU A 38 -7.83 10.40 17.84
CA GLU A 38 -7.16 10.21 19.12
C GLU A 38 -7.33 8.80 19.69
N ILE A 39 -8.44 8.11 19.34
CA ILE A 39 -8.82 6.82 19.94
C ILE A 39 -9.15 5.72 18.93
N VAL A 40 -9.07 5.99 17.63
CA VAL A 40 -9.47 5.04 16.57
C VAL A 40 -8.44 3.93 16.30
N TYR A 41 -7.20 4.08 16.77
CA TYR A 41 -6.12 3.13 16.44
C TYR A 41 -6.43 1.65 16.75
N PRO A 42 -7.12 1.27 17.84
CA PRO A 42 -7.45 -0.15 18.09
C PRO A 42 -8.44 -0.67 17.05
N VAL A 43 -9.37 0.17 16.62
CA VAL A 43 -10.37 -0.16 15.59
C VAL A 43 -9.67 -0.38 14.25
N LEU A 44 -8.70 0.46 13.90
CA LEU A 44 -7.89 0.27 12.69
C LEU A 44 -7.09 -1.04 12.74
N ASP A 45 -6.60 -1.44 13.91
CA ASP A 45 -5.85 -2.69 14.07
C ASP A 45 -6.73 -3.94 13.93
N ILE A 46 -7.99 -3.88 14.41
CA ILE A 46 -8.99 -4.93 14.14
C ILE A 46 -9.37 -4.91 12.66
N ALA A 47 -9.69 -3.74 12.09
CA ALA A 47 -10.14 -3.61 10.71
C ALA A 47 -9.12 -4.17 9.71
N ARG A 48 -7.82 -3.90 9.89
CA ARG A 48 -6.78 -4.43 8.99
C ARG A 48 -6.68 -5.95 9.03
N LEU A 49 -7.06 -6.60 10.13
CA LEU A 49 -7.10 -8.04 10.24
C LEU A 49 -8.39 -8.58 9.62
N ALA A 50 -9.52 -7.98 9.97
CA ALA A 50 -10.85 -8.40 9.54
C ALA A 50 -11.07 -8.30 8.03
N VAL A 51 -10.55 -7.27 7.36
CA VAL A 51 -10.70 -7.06 5.90
C VAL A 51 -10.12 -8.20 5.05
N ARG A 52 -9.33 -9.10 5.64
CA ARG A 52 -8.78 -10.30 4.99
C ARG A 52 -9.80 -11.43 4.87
N ASN A 53 -10.93 -11.35 5.58
CA ASN A 53 -12.08 -12.23 5.36
C ASN A 53 -12.92 -11.69 4.19
N GLN A 54 -13.38 -12.58 3.29
CA GLN A 54 -14.10 -12.18 2.07
C GLN A 54 -15.41 -11.45 2.38
N GLU A 55 -16.19 -11.92 3.35
CA GLU A 55 -17.48 -11.33 3.71
C GLU A 55 -17.30 -9.93 4.29
N VAL A 56 -16.30 -9.76 5.18
CA VAL A 56 -15.95 -8.44 5.73
C VAL A 56 -15.47 -7.51 4.63
N ASN A 57 -14.58 -7.98 3.75
CA ASN A 57 -14.06 -7.18 2.63
C ASN A 57 -15.18 -6.67 1.74
N THR A 58 -16.06 -7.56 1.27
CA THR A 58 -17.23 -7.17 0.47
C THR A 58 -18.10 -6.17 1.23
N ALA A 59 -18.34 -6.40 2.52
CA ALA A 59 -19.24 -5.57 3.31
C ALA A 59 -18.71 -4.15 3.62
N ILE A 60 -17.38 -3.95 3.67
CA ILE A 60 -16.78 -2.63 3.97
C ILE A 60 -16.11 -1.97 2.76
N CYS A 61 -15.83 -2.71 1.68
CA CYS A 61 -15.15 -2.19 0.49
C CYS A 61 -16.08 -1.94 -0.71
N SER A 62 -17.29 -2.48 -0.73
CA SER A 62 -18.21 -2.35 -1.87
C SER A 62 -19.04 -1.06 -1.84
N GLY A 63 -19.40 -0.57 -3.04
CA GLY A 63 -20.35 0.51 -3.23
C GLY A 63 -20.03 1.81 -2.46
N GLN A 64 -21.08 2.48 -1.97
CA GLN A 64 -20.94 3.73 -1.22
C GLN A 64 -20.26 3.54 0.15
N ILE A 65 -20.36 2.34 0.74
CA ILE A 65 -19.73 2.03 2.02
C ILE A 65 -18.21 2.06 1.88
N GLY A 66 -17.68 1.48 0.80
CA GLY A 66 -16.25 1.57 0.48
C GLY A 66 -15.77 3.00 0.30
N ASP A 67 -16.56 3.84 -0.38
CA ASP A 67 -16.22 5.26 -0.55
C ASP A 67 -16.20 6.02 0.79
N GLN A 68 -17.14 5.72 1.69
CA GLN A 68 -17.17 6.28 3.05
C GLN A 68 -15.94 5.85 3.86
N LEU A 69 -15.56 4.56 3.78
CA LEU A 69 -14.37 4.05 4.42
C LEU A 69 -13.12 4.81 3.96
N VAL A 70 -12.93 4.99 2.65
CA VAL A 70 -11.83 5.80 2.12
C VAL A 70 -11.90 7.24 2.66
N GLY A 71 -13.09 7.83 2.71
CA GLY A 71 -13.35 9.13 3.33
C GLY A 71 -12.85 9.23 4.78
N TYR A 72 -13.10 8.20 5.60
CA TYR A 72 -12.60 8.13 6.96
C TYR A 72 -11.08 8.00 7.02
N LEU A 73 -10.50 7.13 6.18
CA LEU A 73 -9.05 6.94 6.09
C LEU A 73 -8.31 8.22 5.71
N ARG A 74 -8.94 9.13 4.94
CA ARG A 74 -8.30 10.41 4.60
C ARG A 74 -7.93 11.25 5.82
N ARG A 75 -8.75 11.18 6.87
CA ARG A 75 -8.54 11.90 8.15
C ARG A 75 -7.36 11.31 8.93
N PHE A 76 -7.06 10.03 8.70
CA PHE A 76 -6.04 9.27 9.41
C PHE A 76 -4.69 9.25 8.69
N LEU A 77 -4.69 9.63 7.40
CA LEU A 77 -3.53 9.68 6.52
C LEU A 77 -2.99 11.11 6.31
N LEU A 78 -3.40 12.09 7.13
CA LEU A 78 -2.79 13.41 7.10
C LEU A 78 -1.37 13.35 7.70
N PRO A 79 -0.40 14.16 7.23
CA PRO A 79 0.93 14.22 7.83
C PRO A 79 0.92 14.55 9.33
N THR A 80 -0.11 15.27 9.80
CA THR A 80 -0.32 15.64 11.20
C THR A 80 -1.03 14.56 12.04
N SER A 81 -1.55 13.50 11.42
CA SER A 81 -2.23 12.41 12.13
C SER A 81 -1.22 11.58 12.93
N PRO A 82 -1.64 10.91 14.02
CA PRO A 82 -0.78 10.00 14.76
C PRO A 82 -0.17 8.93 13.86
N THR A 83 1.12 8.65 14.02
CA THR A 83 1.86 7.66 13.21
C THR A 83 1.23 6.26 13.26
N ALA A 84 0.65 5.88 14.39
CA ALA A 84 -0.07 4.62 14.53
C ALA A 84 -1.27 4.53 13.57
N ASN A 85 -2.04 5.62 13.45
CA ASN A 85 -3.19 5.68 12.55
C ASN A 85 -2.74 5.62 11.10
N GLN A 86 -1.75 6.43 10.70
CA GLN A 86 -1.19 6.41 9.35
C GLN A 86 -0.76 4.99 8.95
N MET A 87 0.01 4.34 9.82
CA MET A 87 0.51 2.98 9.60
C MET A 87 -0.62 1.95 9.49
N LEU A 88 -1.59 1.96 10.42
CA LEU A 88 -2.68 0.99 10.43
C LEU A 88 -3.66 1.22 9.28
N SER A 89 -3.94 2.46 8.90
CA SER A 89 -4.73 2.81 7.72
C SER A 89 -4.06 2.30 6.43
N LEU A 90 -2.75 2.53 6.25
CA LEU A 90 -2.04 1.98 5.09
C LEU A 90 -2.05 0.44 5.09
N ARG A 91 -1.88 -0.21 6.24
CA ARG A 91 -1.95 -1.69 6.35
C ARG A 91 -3.34 -2.23 6.06
N LEU A 92 -4.40 -1.55 6.48
CA LEU A 92 -5.78 -1.86 6.13
C LEU A 92 -5.96 -1.79 4.61
N VAL A 93 -5.53 -0.70 3.96
CA VAL A 93 -5.56 -0.55 2.49
C VAL A 93 -4.76 -1.65 1.79
N CYS A 94 -3.57 -2.00 2.29
CA CYS A 94 -2.79 -3.12 1.73
C CYS A 94 -3.55 -4.45 1.81
N ASN A 95 -4.22 -4.71 2.94
CA ASN A 95 -4.95 -5.96 3.16
C ASN A 95 -6.28 -6.02 2.40
N MET A 96 -6.82 -4.89 1.92
CA MET A 96 -7.99 -4.86 1.04
C MET A 96 -7.75 -5.65 -0.26
N PHE A 97 -6.51 -5.73 -0.75
CA PHE A 97 -6.14 -6.49 -1.94
C PHE A 97 -6.33 -8.02 -1.79
N ALA A 98 -6.69 -8.51 -0.61
CA ALA A 98 -6.99 -9.92 -0.40
C ALA A 98 -8.18 -10.40 -1.25
N HIS A 99 -9.14 -9.52 -1.55
CA HIS A 99 -10.38 -9.85 -2.26
C HIS A 99 -10.78 -8.78 -3.27
N GLN A 100 -11.63 -9.15 -4.23
CA GLN A 100 -11.89 -8.35 -5.43
C GLN A 100 -12.52 -6.98 -5.14
N ASP A 101 -13.46 -6.88 -4.19
CA ASP A 101 -14.10 -5.59 -3.84
C ASP A 101 -13.08 -4.59 -3.29
N GLY A 102 -12.17 -5.05 -2.42
CA GLY A 102 -11.08 -4.25 -1.92
C GLY A 102 -10.09 -3.83 -3.00
N VAL A 103 -9.73 -4.72 -3.94
CA VAL A 103 -8.92 -4.35 -5.11
C VAL A 103 -9.61 -3.24 -5.92
N ASN A 104 -10.90 -3.41 -6.24
CA ASN A 104 -11.67 -2.44 -7.01
C ASN A 104 -11.73 -1.07 -6.31
N LEU A 105 -11.96 -1.06 -4.99
CA LEU A 105 -12.00 0.18 -4.19
C LEU A 105 -10.65 0.91 -4.21
N VAL A 106 -9.55 0.18 -4.01
CA VAL A 106 -8.21 0.78 -4.01
C VAL A 106 -7.86 1.34 -5.39
N LEU A 107 -8.16 0.59 -6.47
CA LEU A 107 -7.92 1.06 -7.85
C LEU A 107 -8.76 2.29 -8.21
N LYS A 108 -10.00 2.37 -7.69
CA LYS A 108 -10.90 3.53 -7.86
C LYS A 108 -10.33 4.79 -7.19
N HIS A 109 -9.74 4.66 -6.00
CA HIS A 109 -9.18 5.78 -5.23
C HIS A 109 -7.66 5.93 -5.33
N ARG A 110 -7.02 5.28 -6.31
CA ARG A 110 -5.56 5.21 -6.42
C ARG A 110 -4.89 6.58 -6.49
N ASP A 111 -5.51 7.55 -7.17
CA ASP A 111 -4.91 8.88 -7.37
C ASP A 111 -4.67 9.58 -6.03
N TYR A 112 -5.69 9.52 -5.16
CA TYR A 112 -5.62 10.04 -3.80
C TYR A 112 -4.61 9.26 -2.94
N LEU A 113 -4.61 7.94 -3.03
CA LEU A 113 -3.72 7.10 -2.23
C LEU A 113 -2.26 7.33 -2.62
N LEU A 114 -1.96 7.40 -3.92
CA LEU A 114 -0.62 7.66 -4.44
C LEU A 114 -0.12 9.06 -4.08
N SER A 115 -0.96 10.10 -4.20
CA SER A 115 -0.59 11.45 -3.76
C SER A 115 -0.27 11.49 -2.26
N THR A 116 -1.08 10.79 -1.46
CA THR A 116 -0.88 10.67 -0.01
C THR A 116 0.46 10.02 0.33
N LEU A 117 0.94 9.04 -0.45
CA LEU A 117 2.25 8.43 -0.22
C LEU A 117 3.40 9.43 -0.44
N VAL A 118 3.29 10.30 -1.45
CA VAL A 118 4.30 11.34 -1.72
C VAL A 118 4.37 12.34 -0.56
N ASP A 119 3.23 12.68 0.03
CA ASP A 119 3.13 13.61 1.16
C ASP A 119 3.61 12.99 2.47
N LEU A 120 3.30 11.70 2.71
CA LEU A 120 3.66 11.00 3.96
C LEU A 120 5.12 10.55 4.04
N VAL A 121 5.84 10.46 2.91
CA VAL A 121 7.21 9.90 2.88
C VAL A 121 8.34 10.94 2.80
N PRO A 122 8.50 11.91 3.73
CA PRO A 122 9.80 12.46 4.11
C PRO A 122 10.18 11.95 5.51
N PRO A 123 11.47 11.66 5.83
CA PRO A 123 11.87 10.55 6.70
C PRO A 123 10.88 10.30 7.84
N CYS A 124 9.96 9.35 7.60
CA CYS A 124 8.88 9.01 8.50
C CYS A 124 9.21 7.70 9.22
N HIS A 125 8.37 7.31 10.17
CA HIS A 125 8.61 6.09 10.93
C HIS A 125 8.70 4.85 10.02
N LYS A 126 9.66 3.94 10.26
CA LYS A 126 9.92 2.75 9.42
C LYS A 126 8.67 1.93 9.08
N ASN A 127 7.74 1.79 10.02
CA ASN A 127 6.52 1.01 9.80
C ASN A 127 5.56 1.67 8.79
N VAL A 128 5.57 3.01 8.67
CA VAL A 128 4.82 3.75 7.65
C VAL A 128 5.49 3.57 6.30
N GLN A 129 6.83 3.67 6.24
CA GLN A 129 7.60 3.42 5.02
C GLN A 129 7.32 2.02 4.45
N ILE A 130 7.36 0.98 5.28
CA ILE A 130 7.09 -0.40 4.85
C ILE A 130 5.64 -0.54 4.36
N ALA A 131 4.66 0.07 5.04
CA ALA A 131 3.26 0.02 4.63
C ALA A 131 3.03 0.74 3.29
N ALA A 132 3.64 1.92 3.10
CA ALA A 132 3.60 2.67 1.84
C ALA A 132 4.22 1.86 0.68
N ALA A 133 5.41 1.31 0.88
CA ALA A 133 6.07 0.47 -0.11
C ALA A 133 5.26 -0.80 -0.45
N THR A 134 4.56 -1.36 0.54
CA THR A 134 3.66 -2.51 0.34
C THR A 134 2.45 -2.12 -0.52
N LEU A 135 1.87 -0.93 -0.32
CA LEU A 135 0.77 -0.45 -1.17
C LEU A 135 1.22 -0.26 -2.63
N ILE A 136 2.39 0.32 -2.85
CA ILE A 136 2.99 0.47 -4.19
C ILE A 136 3.18 -0.90 -4.84
N LEU A 137 3.70 -1.88 -4.10
CA LEU A 137 3.88 -3.24 -4.58
C LEU A 137 2.54 -3.94 -4.91
N ASN A 138 1.53 -3.80 -4.05
CA ASN A 138 0.22 -4.39 -4.32
C ASN A 138 -0.46 -3.78 -5.56
N LEU A 139 -0.30 -2.47 -5.78
CA LEU A 139 -0.74 -1.82 -7.01
C LEU A 139 0.01 -2.37 -8.23
N ALA A 140 1.33 -2.54 -8.15
CA ALA A 140 2.12 -3.14 -9.23
C ALA A 140 1.61 -4.55 -9.60
N VAL A 141 1.35 -5.40 -8.60
CA VAL A 141 0.79 -6.74 -8.79
C VAL A 141 -0.64 -6.69 -9.35
N ALA A 142 -1.47 -5.74 -8.93
CA ALA A 142 -2.81 -5.58 -9.48
C ALA A 142 -2.76 -5.20 -10.97
N PHE A 143 -1.87 -4.28 -11.35
CA PHE A 143 -1.71 -3.88 -12.74
C PHE A 143 -1.03 -4.94 -13.62
N SER A 144 -0.21 -5.83 -13.04
CA SER A 144 0.33 -6.97 -13.80
C SER A 144 -0.73 -8.01 -14.15
N ARG A 145 -1.82 -8.08 -13.37
CA ARG A 145 -2.97 -8.97 -13.63
C ARG A 145 -4.03 -8.31 -14.52
N THR A 146 -4.24 -7.02 -14.34
CA THR A 146 -5.22 -6.24 -15.11
C THR A 146 -4.55 -4.94 -15.57
N PRO A 147 -3.92 -4.95 -16.76
CA PRO A 147 -3.18 -3.81 -17.26
C PRO A 147 -4.01 -2.53 -17.32
N ASN A 148 -3.45 -1.47 -16.76
CA ASN A 148 -4.00 -0.12 -16.85
C ASN A 148 -2.82 0.85 -17.07
N PRO A 149 -2.53 1.26 -18.32
CA PRO A 149 -1.32 2.04 -18.63
C PRO A 149 -1.18 3.32 -17.81
N LEU A 150 -2.29 4.03 -17.57
CA LEU A 150 -2.28 5.24 -16.76
C LEU A 150 -1.97 4.95 -15.29
N GLY A 151 -2.59 3.93 -14.71
CA GLY A 151 -2.32 3.48 -13.34
C GLY A 151 -0.89 2.97 -13.15
N GLN A 152 -0.33 2.25 -14.14
CA GLN A 152 1.06 1.81 -14.15
C GLN A 152 2.01 3.01 -14.14
N ILE A 153 1.80 4.00 -15.02
CA ILE A 153 2.61 5.23 -15.07
C ILE A 153 2.55 6.00 -13.75
N GLN A 154 1.35 6.18 -13.18
CA GLN A 154 1.17 6.86 -11.89
C GLN A 154 1.90 6.13 -10.75
N THR A 155 1.84 4.80 -10.75
CA THR A 155 2.49 3.97 -9.74
C THR A 155 4.02 4.01 -9.88
N VAL A 156 4.56 3.92 -11.10
CA VAL A 156 6.00 4.07 -11.38
C VAL A 156 6.48 5.46 -10.99
N SER A 157 5.74 6.51 -11.34
CA SER A 157 6.09 7.89 -10.98
C SER A 157 6.15 8.09 -9.46
N THR A 158 5.14 7.56 -8.76
CA THR A 158 5.09 7.62 -7.29
C THR A 158 6.22 6.81 -6.65
N ALA A 159 6.45 5.57 -7.12
CA ALA A 159 7.56 4.73 -6.66
C ALA A 159 8.92 5.40 -6.87
N SER A 160 9.11 6.01 -8.04
CA SER A 160 10.34 6.73 -8.40
C SER A 160 10.56 7.95 -7.52
N THR A 161 9.49 8.65 -7.16
CA THR A 161 9.53 9.82 -6.27
C THR A 161 9.78 9.42 -4.81
N VAL A 162 9.20 8.32 -4.37
CA VAL A 162 9.25 7.86 -2.97
C VAL A 162 10.56 7.13 -2.67
N LEU A 163 11.07 6.31 -3.59
CA LEU A 163 12.21 5.42 -3.36
C LEU A 163 13.47 6.13 -2.81
N PRO A 164 13.93 7.27 -3.37
CA PRO A 164 15.09 7.99 -2.84
C PRO A 164 14.89 8.57 -1.44
N ARG A 165 13.64 8.68 -0.98
CA ARG A 165 13.26 9.27 0.31
C ARG A 165 13.10 8.22 1.41
N LEU A 166 13.17 6.92 1.08
CA LEU A 166 13.07 5.81 2.02
C LEU A 166 14.40 5.57 2.72
N THR A 167 14.35 5.32 4.03
CA THR A 167 15.53 4.98 4.85
C THR A 167 15.51 3.54 5.34
N ASP A 168 14.35 2.88 5.32
CA ASP A 168 14.21 1.48 5.72
C ASP A 168 14.53 0.52 4.54
N PRO A 169 15.49 -0.41 4.69
CA PRO A 169 15.89 -1.32 3.61
C PRO A 169 14.78 -2.25 3.13
N GLU A 170 13.82 -2.62 4.00
CA GLU A 170 12.67 -3.45 3.61
C GLU A 170 11.69 -2.63 2.75
N ALA A 171 11.46 -1.36 3.10
CA ALA A 171 10.66 -0.44 2.28
C ALA A 171 11.32 -0.16 0.91
N GLN A 172 12.64 0.07 0.89
CA GLN A 172 13.41 0.24 -0.36
C GLN A 172 13.29 -1.01 -1.25
N PHE A 173 13.53 -2.19 -0.68
CA PHE A 173 13.42 -3.46 -1.38
C PHE A 173 12.02 -3.68 -1.99
N ARG A 174 10.94 -3.48 -1.22
CA ARG A 174 9.57 -3.64 -1.72
C ARG A 174 9.24 -2.68 -2.87
N THR A 175 9.71 -1.44 -2.78
CA THR A 175 9.52 -0.44 -3.84
C THR A 175 10.30 -0.81 -5.11
N LEU A 176 11.53 -1.34 -4.97
CA LEU A 176 12.31 -1.88 -6.10
C LEU A 176 11.61 -3.07 -6.76
N VAL A 177 11.07 -4.01 -5.98
CA VAL A 177 10.28 -5.13 -6.50
C VAL A 177 9.06 -4.62 -7.27
N ALA A 178 8.39 -3.57 -6.77
CA ALA A 178 7.26 -2.96 -7.46
C ALA A 178 7.65 -2.35 -8.81
N LEU A 179 8.78 -1.61 -8.87
CA LEU A 179 9.33 -1.09 -10.11
C LEU A 179 9.66 -2.22 -11.09
N GLY A 180 10.41 -3.24 -10.65
CA GLY A 180 10.75 -4.38 -11.49
C GLY A 180 9.50 -5.11 -12.03
N THR A 181 8.49 -5.31 -11.18
CA THR A 181 7.21 -5.93 -11.56
C THR A 181 6.51 -5.17 -12.69
N LEU A 182 6.55 -3.83 -12.67
CA LEU A 182 5.94 -2.98 -13.69
C LEU A 182 6.79 -2.86 -14.96
N LEU A 183 8.11 -2.88 -14.84
CA LEU A 183 9.04 -2.74 -15.96
C LEU A 183 9.29 -4.04 -16.74
N TRP A 184 8.99 -5.19 -16.12
CA TRP A 184 9.17 -6.52 -16.73
C TRP A 184 8.17 -6.81 -17.86
N ASP A 185 7.13 -5.99 -18.07
CA ASP A 185 6.11 -6.28 -19.09
C ASP A 185 6.69 -6.31 -20.52
N MET A 186 6.93 -7.53 -21.01
CA MET A 186 7.52 -7.82 -22.34
C MET A 186 6.47 -7.81 -23.45
N ASP A 187 5.18 -7.88 -23.11
CA ASP A 187 4.11 -8.03 -24.09
C ASP A 187 3.64 -6.69 -24.67
N GLN A 188 4.02 -5.56 -24.03
CA GLN A 188 3.65 -4.20 -24.45
C GLN A 188 4.86 -3.25 -24.50
N PRO A 189 5.70 -3.31 -25.55
CA PRO A 189 6.95 -2.55 -25.62
C PRO A 189 6.75 -1.03 -25.57
N ASP A 190 5.69 -0.50 -26.18
CA ASP A 190 5.40 0.95 -26.15
C ASP A 190 5.00 1.45 -24.76
N SER A 191 4.22 0.64 -24.03
CA SER A 191 3.83 0.92 -22.64
C SER A 191 5.08 0.87 -21.75
N ARG A 192 5.89 -0.17 -21.90
CA ARG A 192 7.17 -0.34 -21.18
C ARG A 192 8.11 0.84 -21.41
N ALA A 193 8.30 1.29 -22.65
CA ALA A 193 9.17 2.41 -22.98
C ALA A 193 8.77 3.69 -22.22
N LYS A 194 7.47 3.96 -22.07
CA LYS A 194 6.98 5.09 -21.27
C LYS A 194 7.29 4.94 -19.78
N LEU A 195 7.17 3.73 -19.24
CA LEU A 195 7.51 3.44 -17.84
C LEU A 195 9.02 3.60 -17.60
N VAL A 196 9.86 3.05 -18.48
CA VAL A 196 11.33 3.21 -18.44
C VAL A 196 11.69 4.69 -18.50
N GLN A 197 11.09 5.45 -19.41
CA GLN A 197 11.34 6.89 -19.53
C GLN A 197 10.93 7.65 -18.25
N CYS A 198 9.84 7.24 -17.59
CA CYS A 198 9.42 7.83 -16.32
C CYS A 198 10.49 7.64 -15.22
N VAL A 199 11.07 6.45 -15.12
CA VAL A 199 12.18 6.18 -14.17
C VAL A 199 13.43 6.97 -14.55
N LYS A 200 13.83 6.95 -15.83
CA LYS A 200 15.04 7.66 -16.32
C LYS A 200 14.94 9.18 -16.16
N ASN A 201 13.74 9.75 -16.29
CA ASN A 201 13.50 11.19 -16.12
C ASN A 201 13.40 11.62 -14.65
N THR A 202 13.32 10.68 -13.71
CA THR A 202 13.24 11.04 -12.29
C THR A 202 14.63 11.47 -11.79
N PRO A 203 14.79 12.71 -11.30
CA PRO A 203 16.10 13.20 -10.88
C PRO A 203 16.75 12.32 -9.80
N ALA A 204 18.06 12.10 -9.93
CA ALA A 204 18.91 11.33 -9.02
C ALA A 204 18.58 9.83 -8.88
N LEU A 205 17.43 9.35 -9.36
CA LEU A 205 17.03 7.95 -9.20
C LEU A 205 17.92 6.98 -10.00
N PRO A 206 18.20 7.18 -11.31
CA PRO A 206 19.10 6.27 -12.04
C PRO A 206 20.48 6.15 -11.39
N THR A 207 21.07 7.28 -10.99
CA THR A 207 22.36 7.32 -10.28
C THR A 207 22.30 6.60 -8.94
N LEU A 208 21.21 6.75 -8.19
CA LEU A 208 21.01 6.05 -6.92
C LEU A 208 20.90 4.52 -7.13
N LEU A 209 20.18 4.09 -8.17
CA LEU A 209 20.02 2.68 -8.50
C LEU A 209 21.37 2.04 -8.87
N GLU A 210 22.19 2.73 -9.65
CA GLU A 210 23.56 2.30 -9.97
C GLU A 210 24.44 2.22 -8.71
N GLN A 211 24.38 3.24 -7.84
CA GLN A 211 25.11 3.24 -6.57
C GLN A 211 24.74 2.05 -5.68
N TRP A 212 23.45 1.75 -5.55
CA TRP A 212 22.99 0.58 -4.80
C TRP A 212 23.39 -0.73 -5.48
N ALA A 213 23.30 -0.82 -6.80
CA ALA A 213 23.69 -2.01 -7.56
C ALA A 213 25.18 -2.34 -7.37
N CYS A 214 26.05 -1.33 -7.27
CA CYS A 214 27.49 -1.50 -7.04
C CYS A 214 27.86 -1.68 -5.55
N SER A 215 26.93 -1.51 -4.62
CA SER A 215 27.24 -1.57 -3.19
C SER A 215 27.47 -3.02 -2.72
N SER A 216 28.66 -3.30 -2.19
CA SER A 216 28.97 -4.57 -1.54
C SER A 216 28.67 -4.47 -0.05
N SER A 217 27.52 -4.97 0.40
CA SER A 217 27.18 -5.08 1.82
C SER A 217 27.15 -6.54 2.29
N ILE A 218 27.71 -6.79 3.47
CA ILE A 218 27.70 -8.10 4.13
C ILE A 218 26.33 -8.36 4.81
N GLU A 219 25.59 -7.30 5.13
CA GLU A 219 24.28 -7.42 5.75
C GLU A 219 23.22 -7.88 4.75
N GLN A 220 22.55 -9.00 5.05
CA GLN A 220 21.57 -9.65 4.16
C GLN A 220 20.44 -8.70 3.69
N GLN A 221 20.01 -7.77 4.54
CA GLN A 221 18.97 -6.80 4.20
C GLN A 221 19.43 -5.75 3.18
N HIS A 222 20.71 -5.38 3.18
CA HIS A 222 21.29 -4.48 2.20
C HIS A 222 21.66 -5.23 0.91
N ALA A 223 22.07 -6.50 1.02
CA ALA A 223 22.36 -7.35 -0.13
C ALA A 223 21.16 -7.54 -1.07
N LYS A 224 19.94 -7.72 -0.53
CA LYS A 224 18.72 -7.82 -1.36
C LYS A 224 18.39 -6.51 -2.10
N VAL A 225 18.67 -5.35 -1.48
CA VAL A 225 18.48 -4.04 -2.12
C VAL A 225 19.45 -3.88 -3.28
N ALA A 226 20.74 -4.19 -3.08
CA ALA A 226 21.75 -4.15 -4.13
C ALA A 226 21.38 -5.08 -5.31
N ASN A 227 21.05 -6.34 -5.02
CA ASN A 227 20.66 -7.32 -6.04
C ASN A 227 19.40 -6.91 -6.82
N CYS A 228 18.39 -6.40 -6.14
CA CYS A 228 17.15 -5.97 -6.79
C CYS A 228 17.38 -4.69 -7.61
N SER A 229 18.20 -3.76 -7.11
CA SER A 229 18.61 -2.55 -7.83
C SER A 229 19.33 -2.90 -9.13
N ALA A 230 20.27 -3.84 -9.09
CA ALA A 230 20.98 -4.30 -10.29
C ALA A 230 20.03 -4.88 -11.36
N GLN A 231 19.01 -5.64 -10.95
CA GLN A 231 18.00 -6.14 -11.88
C GLN A 231 17.13 -5.02 -12.46
N VAL A 232 16.75 -4.03 -11.65
CA VAL A 232 16.01 -2.86 -12.15
C VAL A 232 16.85 -2.07 -13.15
N VAL A 233 18.15 -1.84 -12.86
CA VAL A 233 19.06 -1.17 -13.81
C VAL A 233 19.13 -1.93 -15.13
N ALA A 234 19.30 -3.26 -15.10
CA ALA A 234 19.30 -4.08 -16.31
C ALA A 234 18.00 -3.92 -17.12
N LEU A 235 16.84 -3.84 -16.45
CA LEU A 235 15.55 -3.59 -17.10
C LEU A 235 15.42 -2.18 -17.68
N LEU A 236 16.19 -1.20 -17.24
CA LEU A 236 16.21 0.14 -17.83
C LEU A 236 17.06 0.19 -19.11
N ASP A 237 18.02 -0.72 -19.25
CA ASP A 237 18.98 -0.75 -20.36
C ASP A 237 18.61 -1.74 -21.49
N MET A 238 17.65 -2.64 -21.23
CA MET A 238 17.03 -3.54 -22.22
C MET A 238 16.14 -2.80 -23.22
#